data_AF-A0AAE0FUB4-F1
#
_entry.id   AF-A0AAE0FUB4-F1
#
_cell.length_a   1.000
_cell.length_b   1.000
_cell.length_c   1.000
_cell.angle_alpha   90.00
_cell.angle_beta   90.00
_cell.angle_gamma   90.00
#
_symmetry.space_group_name_H-M   'P 1'
#
loop_
_entity.id
_entity.type
_entity.pdbx_description
1 polymer ?
#
loop_
_entity_poly.entity_id
_entity_poly.type
_entity_poly.pdbx_seq_one_letter_code
_entity_poly.pdbx_strand_id
1 'polypeptide(L)'
;MSTVNITSYDRENQRNQLYLPSALHAVDTDSTGNSAEAIVDEVEDVTFSDDTADESPKTADIRVVSYNVLSSSLCEAGYHTKCTRENLNPATRLQRVKDLLRPEMEAGSVVCLQEVSMRWASRLHEFFLANGYVFIHHGYGGNFDGYMGAGIAFPQRKFELRSTRIERLADTKYWPKRPREAPPTTLQRLAQFWHEAWHGTGPPPPPDPWKDAKRRQNFLVYMRLEHLESPGLTFAVATYHMPCQFRIPAVMVIHAALALQMVQKLARDDPLIFCGDMNFKPGDSPYRLVTEGSLSSEDEFYPQPPEDDRWRPVVDYPMRSAYKATA
;
A
#
# COMPACT_ATOMS: atom_id res chain seq x y z
N MET A 1 23.38 9.93 -1.25
CA MET A 1 22.36 8.86 -1.32
C MET A 1 22.05 8.44 0.10
N SER A 2 20.78 8.40 0.51
CA SER A 2 20.39 8.09 1.90
C SER A 2 19.89 6.65 1.98
N THR A 3 20.41 5.86 2.92
CA THR A 3 20.01 4.46 3.14
C THR A 3 19.12 4.37 4.38
N VAL A 4 17.94 3.77 4.23
CA VAL A 4 17.00 3.52 5.33
C VAL A 4 17.08 2.07 5.76
N ASN A 5 17.36 1.85 7.05
CA ASN A 5 17.27 0.54 7.67
C ASN A 5 15.83 0.30 8.13
N ILE A 6 15.14 -0.65 7.50
CA ILE A 6 13.79 -1.06 7.89
C ILE A 6 13.93 -2.31 8.75
N THR A 7 13.39 -2.28 9.96
CA THR A 7 13.28 -3.48 10.80
C THR A 7 11.82 -3.92 10.90
N SER A 8 11.51 -5.13 10.42
CA SER A 8 10.20 -5.77 10.60
C SER A 8 10.24 -6.74 11.78
N TYR A 9 9.13 -6.83 12.52
CA TYR A 9 8.98 -7.74 13.66
C TYR A 9 7.80 -8.67 13.41
N ASP A 10 8.03 -9.98 13.43
CA ASP A 10 6.97 -10.97 13.60
C ASP A 10 6.74 -11.23 15.10
N ARG A 11 5.63 -11.85 15.48
CA ARG A 11 5.19 -12.20 16.85
C ARG A 11 6.27 -12.89 17.70
N GLU A 12 7.31 -13.45 17.10
CA GLU A 12 8.44 -14.10 17.77
C GLU A 12 9.64 -13.17 18.05
N ASN A 13 9.52 -11.86 17.79
CA ASN A 13 10.54 -10.86 18.14
C ASN A 13 11.91 -11.08 17.46
N GLN A 14 11.94 -11.75 16.30
CA GLN A 14 13.15 -11.89 15.49
C GLN A 14 13.44 -10.59 14.72
N ARG A 15 14.68 -10.11 14.82
CA ARG A 15 15.15 -8.82 14.27
C ARG A 15 15.65 -9.02 12.84
N ASN A 16 14.92 -8.49 11.85
CA ASN A 16 15.36 -8.50 10.45
C ASN A 16 15.74 -7.09 10.01
N GLN A 17 17.03 -6.81 9.79
CA GLN A 17 17.51 -5.54 9.23
C GLN A 17 17.48 -5.60 7.69
N LEU A 18 16.81 -4.63 7.05
CA LEU A 18 16.76 -4.50 5.60
C LEU A 18 17.46 -3.21 5.16
N TYR A 19 18.44 -3.35 4.26
CA TYR A 19 19.09 -2.25 3.55
C TYR A 19 18.43 -2.03 2.18
N LEU A 20 17.91 -0.83 1.94
CA LEU A 20 17.42 -0.40 0.62
C LEU A 20 18.45 0.53 -0.05
N PRO A 21 19.14 0.10 -1.12
CA PRO A 21 19.87 1.02 -1.98
C PRO A 21 18.90 1.79 -2.89
N SER A 22 19.17 3.08 -3.13
CA SER A 22 18.51 3.88 -4.16
C SER A 22 18.75 3.28 -5.55
N ALA A 23 17.72 3.22 -6.39
CA ALA A 23 17.83 2.72 -7.75
C ALA A 23 18.69 3.69 -8.60
N LEU A 24 19.80 3.18 -9.14
CA LEU A 24 20.60 3.89 -10.16
C LEU A 24 19.90 3.71 -11.52
N HIS A 25 19.30 4.78 -12.04
CA HIS A 25 19.07 4.89 -13.48
C HIS A 25 20.39 5.33 -14.13
N ALA A 26 21.10 4.39 -14.75
CA ALA A 26 22.18 4.71 -15.67
C ALA A 26 21.56 5.34 -16.93
N VAL A 27 21.73 6.64 -17.09
CA VAL A 27 21.52 7.32 -18.37
C VAL A 27 22.83 7.25 -19.12
N ASP A 28 22.83 6.43 -20.16
CA ASP A 28 23.94 6.30 -21.11
C ASP A 28 23.87 7.51 -22.07
N THR A 29 24.83 8.42 -21.98
CA THR A 29 25.04 9.44 -23.01
C THR A 29 26.47 9.34 -23.50
N ASP A 30 26.63 8.79 -24.70
CA ASP A 30 27.91 8.72 -25.36
C ASP A 30 27.97 9.65 -26.59
N SER A 31 29.10 10.34 -26.67
CA SER A 31 29.72 11.01 -27.83
C SER A 31 29.01 12.21 -28.50
N THR A 32 29.69 13.36 -28.52
CA THR A 32 30.58 13.77 -29.63
C THR A 32 31.43 14.96 -29.20
N GLY A 33 32.73 14.89 -29.50
CA GLY A 33 33.69 15.94 -29.14
C GLY A 33 33.77 17.09 -30.16
N ASN A 34 34.42 18.18 -29.75
CA ASN A 34 35.39 18.84 -30.60
C ASN A 34 36.35 19.72 -29.79
N SER A 35 37.60 19.73 -30.25
CA SER A 35 38.80 20.43 -29.78
C SER A 35 38.78 21.94 -30.03
N ALA A 36 39.40 22.75 -29.15
CA ALA A 36 40.35 23.81 -29.53
C ALA A 36 40.99 24.51 -28.31
N GLU A 37 42.33 24.51 -28.33
CA GLU A 37 43.27 25.60 -28.04
C GLU A 37 43.45 26.19 -26.64
N ALA A 38 44.75 26.36 -26.35
CA ALA A 38 45.36 26.80 -25.11
C ALA A 38 45.41 28.33 -24.99
N ILE A 39 45.19 28.82 -23.77
CA ILE A 39 45.73 30.10 -23.30
C ILE A 39 46.28 29.84 -21.90
N VAL A 40 47.57 30.11 -21.74
CA VAL A 40 48.31 30.05 -20.49
C VAL A 40 48.25 31.46 -19.93
N ASP A 41 47.59 31.64 -18.78
CA ASP A 41 47.74 32.85 -17.98
C ASP A 41 47.90 32.46 -16.51
N GLU A 42 48.96 32.99 -15.91
CA GLU A 42 49.30 32.88 -14.51
C GLU A 42 48.20 33.53 -13.67
N VAL A 43 47.57 32.76 -12.78
CA VAL A 43 46.73 33.30 -11.71
C VAL A 43 47.13 32.62 -10.41
N GLU A 44 47.31 33.47 -9.41
CA GLU A 44 47.87 33.25 -8.10
C GLU A 44 47.25 32.07 -7.33
N ASP A 45 48.09 31.47 -6.49
CA ASP A 45 47.85 30.34 -5.60
C ASP A 45 46.73 30.65 -4.61
N VAL A 46 45.47 30.44 -5.03
CA VAL A 46 44.32 30.35 -4.14
C VAL A 46 44.17 28.89 -3.77
N THR A 47 44.61 28.55 -2.56
CA THR A 47 44.27 27.28 -1.92
C THR A 47 42.75 27.21 -1.77
N PHE A 48 42.06 26.63 -2.74
CA PHE A 48 40.74 26.08 -2.52
C PHE A 48 40.93 24.88 -1.60
N SER A 49 40.52 25.04 -0.35
CA SER A 49 40.24 23.90 0.51
C SER A 49 39.14 23.12 -0.20
N ASP A 50 39.54 22.04 -0.86
CA ASP A 50 38.65 21.01 -1.36
C ASP A 50 38.06 20.30 -0.13
N ASP A 51 37.18 21.02 0.58
CA ASP A 51 36.24 20.45 1.53
C ASP A 51 35.16 19.73 0.71
N THR A 52 35.57 18.75 -0.10
CA THR A 52 34.71 17.63 -0.44
C THR A 52 34.55 16.85 0.85
N ALA A 53 33.64 17.34 1.69
CA ALA A 53 33.08 16.54 2.76
C ALA A 53 32.65 15.23 2.12
N ASP A 54 33.34 14.17 2.49
CA ASP A 54 32.96 12.79 2.27
C ASP A 54 31.60 12.60 2.96
N GLU A 55 30.52 13.02 2.30
CA GLU A 55 29.15 12.83 2.77
C GLU A 55 28.81 11.36 2.61
N SER A 56 29.35 10.56 3.53
CA SER A 56 28.88 9.23 3.80
C SER A 56 27.33 9.24 3.87
N PRO A 57 26.67 8.24 3.29
CA PRO A 57 25.21 8.14 3.31
C PRO A 57 24.66 8.39 4.71
N LYS A 58 23.82 9.43 4.87
CA LYS A 58 23.09 9.62 6.13
C LYS A 58 22.18 8.41 6.32
N THR A 59 22.45 7.62 7.35
CA THR A 59 21.67 6.45 7.74
C THR A 59 20.81 6.78 8.95
N ALA A 60 19.53 6.42 8.91
CA ALA A 60 18.67 6.44 10.09
C ALA A 60 17.88 5.14 10.20
N ASP A 61 17.73 4.65 11.43
CA ASP A 61 16.90 3.49 11.72
C ASP A 61 15.43 3.91 11.80
N ILE A 62 14.62 3.36 10.88
CA ILE A 62 13.18 3.61 10.81
C ILE A 62 12.45 2.32 11.17
N ARG A 63 11.61 2.43 12.21
CA ARG A 63 10.75 1.34 12.65
C ARG A 63 9.34 1.57 12.13
N VAL A 64 8.76 0.56 11.50
CA VAL A 64 7.38 0.58 11.02
C VAL A 64 6.67 -0.68 11.47
N VAL A 65 5.45 -0.52 11.98
CA VAL A 65 4.58 -1.63 12.37
C VAL A 65 3.26 -1.57 11.62
N SER A 66 2.67 -2.73 11.35
CA SER A 66 1.39 -2.85 10.65
C SER A 66 0.46 -3.80 11.40
N TYR A 67 -0.77 -3.37 11.68
CA TYR A 67 -1.77 -4.17 12.38
C TYR A 67 -3.17 -3.99 11.79
N ASN A 68 -3.81 -5.10 11.42
CA ASN A 68 -5.26 -5.14 11.28
C ASN A 68 -5.85 -5.29 12.68
N VAL A 69 -6.61 -4.29 13.13
CA VAL A 69 -7.15 -4.26 14.50
C VAL A 69 -8.49 -5.00 14.65
N LEU A 70 -9.01 -5.56 13.55
CA LEU A 70 -10.33 -6.18 13.40
C LEU A 70 -11.45 -5.25 13.88
N SER A 71 -12.21 -4.68 12.94
CA SER A 71 -13.23 -3.67 13.27
C SER A 71 -14.12 -4.11 14.44
N SER A 72 -14.45 -3.15 15.32
CA SER A 72 -15.37 -3.39 16.44
C SER A 72 -16.72 -3.94 16.00
N SER A 73 -17.13 -3.67 14.76
CA SER A 73 -18.40 -4.13 14.18
C SER A 73 -18.34 -5.53 13.57
N LEU A 74 -17.14 -6.11 13.40
CA LEU A 74 -16.93 -7.44 12.79
C LEU A 74 -16.63 -8.53 13.84
N CYS A 75 -16.89 -8.23 15.12
CA CYS A 75 -16.50 -9.08 16.25
C CYS A 75 -17.68 -9.70 16.98
N GLU A 76 -18.57 -10.33 16.21
CA GLU A 76 -19.79 -10.93 16.74
C GLU A 76 -19.53 -12.32 17.35
N ALA A 77 -20.18 -12.61 18.48
CA ALA A 77 -20.02 -13.88 19.19
C ALA A 77 -20.45 -15.12 18.39
N GLY A 78 -21.38 -14.96 17.45
CA GLY A 78 -21.81 -16.05 16.55
C GLY A 78 -20.75 -16.47 15.55
N TYR A 79 -19.83 -15.57 15.19
CA TYR A 79 -18.71 -15.87 14.31
C TYR A 79 -17.47 -16.31 15.11
N HIS A 80 -17.18 -15.62 16.22
CA HIS A 80 -16.01 -15.88 17.08
C HIS A 80 -16.35 -16.81 18.24
N THR A 81 -16.87 -18.00 17.94
CA THR A 81 -17.45 -18.94 18.92
C THR A 81 -16.46 -19.48 19.95
N LYS A 82 -15.15 -19.43 19.65
CA LYS A 82 -14.08 -19.86 20.56
C LYS A 82 -13.60 -18.76 21.51
N CYS A 83 -14.13 -17.55 21.40
CA CYS A 83 -13.73 -16.42 22.24
C CYS A 83 -14.75 -16.17 23.36
N THR A 84 -14.26 -15.82 24.55
CA THR A 84 -15.14 -15.35 25.63
C THR A 84 -15.78 -14.02 25.25
N ARG A 85 -16.99 -13.75 25.75
CA ARG A 85 -17.71 -12.50 25.48
C ARG A 85 -16.91 -11.25 25.87
N GLU A 86 -16.15 -11.35 26.96
CA GLU A 86 -15.25 -10.27 27.40
C GLU A 86 -14.15 -9.97 26.36
N ASN A 87 -13.58 -11.01 25.75
CA ASN A 87 -12.56 -10.85 24.69
C ASN A 87 -13.13 -10.29 23.38
N LEU A 88 -14.46 -10.35 23.20
CA LEU A 88 -15.17 -9.76 22.06
C LEU A 88 -15.68 -8.34 22.35
N ASN A 89 -15.68 -7.91 23.62
CA ASN A 89 -16.18 -6.60 24.01
C ASN A 89 -15.34 -5.48 23.33
N PRO A 90 -15.98 -4.55 22.60
CA PRO A 90 -15.25 -3.51 21.87
C PRO A 90 -14.38 -2.59 22.75
N ALA A 91 -14.80 -2.29 23.98
CA ALA A 91 -14.01 -1.43 24.88
C ALA A 91 -12.78 -2.17 25.41
N THR A 92 -12.96 -3.42 25.85
CA THR A 92 -11.85 -4.28 26.29
C THR A 92 -10.83 -4.49 25.17
N ARG A 93 -11.30 -4.77 23.95
CA ARG A 93 -10.42 -4.94 22.78
C ARG A 93 -9.67 -3.66 22.43
N LEU A 94 -10.34 -2.52 22.41
CA LEU A 94 -9.68 -1.23 22.13
C LEU A 94 -8.59 -0.92 23.15
N GLN A 95 -8.83 -1.21 24.44
CA GLN A 95 -7.80 -1.02 25.47
C GLN A 95 -6.58 -1.91 25.19
N ARG A 96 -6.79 -3.19 24.86
CA ARG A 96 -5.69 -4.09 24.49
C ARG A 96 -4.95 -3.65 23.23
N VAL A 97 -5.64 -3.09 22.23
CA VAL A 97 -4.99 -2.48 21.06
C VAL A 97 -4.11 -1.31 21.48
N LYS A 98 -4.60 -0.41 22.34
CA LYS A 98 -3.78 0.70 22.87
C LYS A 98 -2.56 0.20 23.64
N ASP A 99 -2.72 -0.86 24.45
CA ASP A 99 -1.64 -1.46 25.22
C ASP A 99 -0.60 -2.13 24.30
N LEU A 100 -1.03 -2.77 23.21
CA LEU A 100 -0.15 -3.31 22.17
C LEU A 100 0.63 -2.20 21.45
N LEU A 101 0.00 -1.06 21.18
CA LEU A 101 0.61 0.03 20.43
C LEU A 101 1.55 0.90 21.28
N ARG A 102 1.37 0.95 22.60
CA ARG A 102 2.18 1.79 23.50
C ARG A 102 3.69 1.53 23.39
N PRO A 103 4.21 0.29 23.50
CA PRO A 103 5.65 0.06 23.36
C PRO A 103 6.18 0.44 21.98
N GLU A 104 5.38 0.27 20.92
CA GLU A 104 5.74 0.71 19.57
C GLU A 104 5.82 2.24 19.47
N MET A 105 4.91 2.93 20.15
CA MET A 105 4.90 4.39 20.19
C MET A 105 6.08 4.96 20.99
N GLU A 106 6.43 4.31 22.10
CA GLU A 106 7.61 4.62 22.90
C GLU A 106 8.91 4.46 22.07
N ALA A 107 8.98 3.41 21.25
CA ALA A 107 10.08 3.16 20.31
C ALA A 107 10.13 4.14 19.12
N GLY A 108 9.14 5.03 18.96
CA GLY A 108 9.10 5.99 17.85
C GLY A 108 8.73 5.36 16.49
N SER A 109 7.98 4.26 16.49
CA SER A 109 7.55 3.56 15.28
C SER A 109 6.57 4.39 14.45
N VAL A 110 6.61 4.28 13.13
CA VAL A 110 5.44 4.60 12.29
C VAL A 110 4.44 3.45 12.38
N VAL A 111 3.18 3.75 12.68
CA VAL A 111 2.14 2.75 12.94
C VAL A 111 1.11 2.76 11.82
N CYS A 112 0.99 1.65 11.10
CA CYS A 112 -0.01 1.44 10.05
C CYS A 112 -1.14 0.57 10.58
N LEU A 113 -2.38 1.05 10.53
CA LEU A 113 -3.56 0.32 11.00
C LEU A 113 -4.55 0.04 9.87
N GLN A 114 -5.18 -1.14 9.91
CA GLN A 114 -6.28 -1.54 9.05
C GLN A 114 -7.51 -1.94 9.89
N GLU A 115 -8.70 -1.91 9.27
CA GLU A 115 -10.00 -2.15 9.90
C GLU A 115 -10.30 -1.27 11.12
N VAL A 116 -9.83 -0.02 11.09
CA VAL A 116 -10.18 0.94 12.14
C VAL A 116 -11.63 1.37 11.93
N SER A 117 -12.55 0.92 12.78
CA SER A 117 -13.94 1.36 12.74
C SER A 117 -14.05 2.86 13.05
N MET A 118 -15.09 3.54 12.55
CA MET A 118 -15.32 4.96 12.82
C MET A 118 -15.41 5.28 14.32
N ARG A 119 -15.98 4.36 15.12
CA ARG A 119 -16.06 4.49 16.58
C ARG A 119 -14.69 4.44 17.24
N TRP A 120 -13.81 3.55 16.77
CA TRP A 120 -12.44 3.45 17.28
C TRP A 120 -11.55 4.56 16.74
N ALA A 121 -11.77 5.04 15.52
CA ALA A 121 -11.00 6.12 14.90
C ALA A 121 -10.93 7.36 15.82
N SER A 122 -12.08 7.82 16.34
CA SER A 122 -12.12 8.96 17.27
C SER A 122 -11.26 8.73 18.53
N ARG A 123 -11.34 7.53 19.13
CA ARG A 123 -10.56 7.18 20.33
C ARG A 123 -9.08 6.98 20.05
N LEU A 124 -8.73 6.58 18.84
CA LEU A 124 -7.34 6.44 18.39
C LEU A 124 -6.74 7.81 18.05
N HIS A 125 -7.50 8.74 17.48
CA HIS A 125 -7.05 10.14 17.33
C HIS A 125 -6.69 10.75 18.69
N GLU A 126 -7.57 10.63 19.69
CA GLU A 126 -7.30 11.09 21.06
C GLU A 126 -6.02 10.43 21.63
N PHE A 127 -5.91 9.11 21.47
CA PHE A 127 -4.79 8.33 22.01
C PHE A 127 -3.45 8.68 21.35
N PHE A 128 -3.37 8.74 20.02
CA PHE A 128 -2.14 9.11 19.32
C PHE A 128 -1.73 10.54 19.63
N LEU A 129 -2.68 11.49 19.60
CA LEU A 129 -2.39 12.89 19.91
C LEU A 129 -1.83 13.06 21.33
N ALA A 130 -2.44 12.40 22.32
CA ALA A 130 -1.98 12.45 23.72
C ALA A 130 -0.56 11.90 23.93
N ASN A 131 -0.02 11.16 22.97
CA ASN A 131 1.33 10.58 23.02
C ASN A 131 2.28 11.23 21.99
N GLY A 132 1.94 12.39 21.44
CA GLY A 132 2.82 13.13 20.51
C GLY A 132 2.87 12.58 19.09
N TYR A 133 1.83 11.86 18.67
CA TYR A 133 1.69 11.33 17.32
C TYR A 133 0.66 12.14 16.51
N VAL A 134 0.88 12.25 15.20
CA VAL A 134 -0.18 12.58 14.25
C VAL A 134 -0.77 11.27 13.75
N PHE A 135 -2.09 11.18 13.64
CA PHE A 135 -2.79 10.04 13.04
C PHE A 135 -3.68 10.54 11.89
N ILE A 136 -3.41 10.08 10.68
CA ILE A 136 -4.25 10.33 9.51
C ILE A 136 -4.97 9.04 9.15
N HIS A 137 -6.29 9.11 9.04
CA HIS A 137 -7.17 7.97 8.85
C HIS A 137 -8.24 8.30 7.80
N HIS A 138 -8.66 7.29 7.04
CA HIS A 138 -9.82 7.37 6.16
C HIS A 138 -10.68 6.11 6.25
N GLY A 139 -11.95 6.30 6.59
CA GLY A 139 -12.98 5.25 6.57
C GLY A 139 -13.61 5.15 5.19
N TYR A 140 -13.83 3.92 4.73
CA TYR A 140 -14.45 3.65 3.42
C TYR A 140 -15.45 2.49 3.44
N GLY A 141 -15.52 1.76 4.56
CA GLY A 141 -16.45 0.67 4.76
C GLY A 141 -17.91 1.14 4.87
N GLY A 142 -18.81 0.18 5.06
CA GLY A 142 -20.24 0.43 5.21
C GLY A 142 -20.73 0.36 6.66
N ASN A 143 -22.03 0.54 6.86
CA ASN A 143 -22.63 0.41 8.19
C ASN A 143 -22.32 -0.95 8.86
N PHE A 144 -22.28 -2.04 8.09
CA PHE A 144 -22.04 -3.40 8.59
C PHE A 144 -20.64 -3.59 9.19
N ASP A 145 -19.63 -2.88 8.70
CA ASP A 145 -18.25 -2.96 9.19
C ASP A 145 -17.87 -1.76 10.09
N GLY A 146 -18.83 -0.88 10.39
CA GLY A 146 -18.60 0.31 11.21
C GLY A 146 -17.89 1.43 10.47
N TYR A 147 -18.05 1.51 9.14
CA TYR A 147 -17.37 2.47 8.27
C TYR A 147 -15.86 2.38 8.42
N MET A 148 -15.35 1.15 8.45
CA MET A 148 -13.95 0.91 8.77
C MET A 148 -13.00 1.44 7.71
N GLY A 149 -11.77 1.69 8.13
CA GLY A 149 -10.76 2.33 7.31
C GLY A 149 -9.34 1.84 7.56
N ALA A 150 -8.40 2.55 6.97
CA ALA A 150 -6.99 2.43 7.24
C ALA A 150 -6.42 3.78 7.69
N GLY A 151 -5.32 3.74 8.43
CA GLY A 151 -4.65 4.96 8.87
C GLY A 151 -3.19 4.76 9.20
N ILE A 152 -2.43 5.84 9.17
CA ILE A 152 -1.01 5.88 9.52
C ILE A 152 -0.81 6.89 10.64
N ALA A 153 -0.10 6.50 11.69
CA ALA A 153 0.36 7.38 12.75
C ALA A 153 1.89 7.50 12.75
N PHE A 154 2.42 8.68 13.03
CA PHE A 154 3.87 8.90 13.15
C PHE A 154 4.20 9.87 14.29
N PRO A 155 5.35 9.72 14.97
CA PRO A 155 5.78 10.60 16.05
C PRO A 155 6.24 11.97 15.52
N GLN A 156 5.60 13.04 16.00
CA GLN A 156 5.92 14.42 15.59
C GLN A 156 7.33 14.86 16.00
N ARG A 157 7.91 14.22 17.03
CA ARG A 157 9.27 14.51 17.49
C ARG A 157 10.37 13.94 16.58
N LYS A 158 10.06 12.96 15.73
CA LYS A 158 11.04 12.27 14.87
C LYS A 158 10.83 12.55 13.39
N PHE A 159 9.59 12.79 12.98
CA PHE A 159 9.26 12.95 11.57
C PHE A 159 8.40 14.18 11.29
N GLU A 160 8.69 14.82 10.17
CA GLU A 160 7.86 15.86 9.58
C GLU A 160 7.08 15.30 8.37
N LEU A 161 5.80 15.65 8.25
CA LEU A 161 4.97 15.26 7.11
C LEU A 161 5.23 16.20 5.93
N ARG A 162 5.78 15.67 4.83
CA ARG A 162 6.00 16.42 3.60
C ARG A 162 4.82 16.38 2.64
N SER A 163 4.15 15.23 2.54
CA SER A 163 2.92 15.12 1.74
C SER A 163 2.08 13.92 2.17
N THR A 164 0.77 14.00 1.91
CA THR A 164 -0.19 12.93 2.16
C THR A 164 -1.11 12.72 0.96
N ARG A 165 -1.53 11.48 0.73
CA ARG A 165 -2.56 11.11 -0.25
C ARG A 165 -3.50 10.07 0.35
N ILE A 166 -4.78 10.23 0.08
CA ILE A 166 -5.84 9.31 0.49
C ILE A 166 -6.68 9.10 -0.76
N GLU A 167 -6.58 7.92 -1.36
CA GLU A 167 -7.16 7.68 -2.69
C GLU A 167 -7.91 6.37 -2.71
N ARG A 168 -9.09 6.39 -3.34
CA ARG A 168 -9.80 5.15 -3.65
C ARG A 168 -9.05 4.47 -4.77
N LEU A 169 -8.60 3.24 -4.52
CA LEU A 169 -7.67 2.62 -5.45
C LEU A 169 -8.26 2.40 -6.85
N ALA A 170 -9.54 2.07 -6.92
CA ALA A 170 -10.24 1.93 -8.18
C ALA A 170 -10.22 3.23 -9.00
N ASP A 171 -10.14 4.41 -8.40
CA ASP A 171 -10.21 5.68 -9.14
C ASP A 171 -8.84 6.10 -9.71
N THR A 172 -7.75 5.39 -9.37
CA THR A 172 -6.39 5.64 -9.88
C THR A 172 -6.17 5.18 -11.32
N LYS A 173 -7.10 4.37 -11.85
CA LYS A 173 -7.07 3.82 -13.19
C LYS A 173 -8.23 4.34 -14.02
N TYR A 174 -7.94 4.70 -15.27
CA TYR A 174 -8.98 4.83 -16.28
C TYR A 174 -9.56 3.45 -16.63
N TRP A 175 -10.88 3.30 -16.47
CA TRP A 175 -11.59 2.08 -16.85
C TRP A 175 -12.33 2.32 -18.16
N PRO A 176 -11.94 1.64 -19.26
CA PRO A 176 -12.63 1.77 -20.53
C PRO A 176 -14.13 1.51 -20.39
N LYS A 177 -14.92 2.29 -21.14
CA LYS A 177 -16.37 2.07 -21.21
C LYS A 177 -16.60 0.81 -22.01
N ARG A 178 -17.29 -0.17 -21.43
CA ARG A 178 -17.77 -1.29 -22.22
C ARG A 178 -18.67 -0.78 -23.34
N PRO A 179 -18.61 -1.38 -24.54
CA PRO A 179 -19.60 -1.14 -25.56
C PRO A 179 -20.99 -1.32 -24.93
N ARG A 180 -21.84 -0.30 -25.06
CA ARG A 180 -23.22 -0.40 -24.57
C ARG A 180 -23.94 -1.35 -25.51
N GLU A 181 -24.21 -2.56 -25.04
CA GLU A 181 -25.14 -3.45 -25.74
C GLU A 181 -26.47 -2.71 -25.94
N ALA A 182 -26.99 -2.75 -27.17
CA ALA A 182 -28.28 -2.15 -27.46
C ALA A 182 -29.33 -2.77 -26.51
N PRO A 183 -30.20 -1.96 -25.87
CA PRO A 183 -31.20 -2.51 -24.98
C PRO A 183 -32.06 -3.51 -25.76
N PRO A 184 -32.42 -4.66 -25.15
CA PRO A 184 -33.25 -5.64 -25.84
C PRO A 184 -34.58 -5.00 -26.23
N THR A 185 -34.96 -5.20 -27.48
CA THR A 185 -36.25 -4.78 -28.05
C THR A 185 -37.41 -5.42 -27.27
N THR A 186 -38.62 -4.85 -27.38
CA THR A 186 -39.81 -5.38 -26.70
C THR A 186 -40.07 -6.86 -27.04
N LEU A 187 -39.80 -7.25 -28.29
CA LEU A 187 -39.93 -8.65 -28.73
C LEU A 187 -38.88 -9.56 -28.09
N GLN A 188 -37.63 -9.09 -27.97
CA GLN A 188 -36.54 -9.82 -27.31
C GLN A 188 -36.78 -9.98 -25.81
N ARG A 189 -37.35 -8.96 -25.14
CA ARG A 189 -37.73 -9.04 -23.73
C ARG A 189 -38.82 -10.08 -23.49
N LEU A 190 -39.82 -10.10 -24.37
CA LEU A 190 -40.89 -11.09 -24.30
C LEU A 190 -40.34 -12.51 -24.54
N ALA A 191 -39.46 -12.68 -25.53
CA ALA A 191 -38.78 -13.95 -25.79
C ALA A 191 -37.89 -14.39 -24.61
N GLN A 192 -37.13 -13.48 -23.99
CA GLN A 192 -36.35 -13.76 -22.78
C GLN A 192 -37.24 -14.19 -21.61
N PHE A 193 -38.33 -13.48 -21.38
CA PHE A 193 -39.30 -13.83 -20.34
C PHE A 193 -39.88 -15.25 -20.55
N TRP A 194 -40.30 -15.58 -21.77
CA TRP A 194 -40.81 -16.92 -22.08
C TRP A 194 -39.73 -18.00 -21.96
N HIS A 195 -38.50 -17.70 -22.40
CA HIS A 195 -37.38 -18.61 -22.26
C HIS A 195 -37.05 -18.88 -20.79
N GLU A 196 -36.97 -17.84 -19.95
CA GLU A 196 -36.73 -17.96 -18.51
C GLU A 196 -37.89 -18.65 -17.78
N ALA A 197 -39.13 -18.42 -18.20
CA ALA A 197 -40.31 -19.08 -17.63
C ALA A 197 -40.35 -20.59 -17.95
N TRP A 198 -39.89 -21.01 -19.13
CA TRP A 198 -39.88 -22.42 -19.53
C TRP A 198 -38.63 -23.19 -19.12
N HIS A 199 -37.45 -22.55 -19.15
CA HIS A 199 -36.18 -23.22 -18.89
C HIS A 199 -35.56 -22.88 -17.52
N GLY A 200 -36.21 -22.01 -16.75
CA GLY A 200 -35.61 -21.41 -15.57
C GLY A 200 -34.58 -20.34 -15.93
N THR A 201 -34.13 -19.58 -14.94
CA THR A 201 -32.95 -18.73 -15.10
C THR A 201 -31.73 -19.64 -15.11
N GLY A 202 -30.93 -19.57 -16.18
CA GLY A 202 -29.66 -20.29 -16.23
C GLY A 202 -28.73 -19.89 -15.07
N PRO A 203 -27.62 -20.60 -14.86
CA PRO A 203 -26.65 -20.21 -13.86
C PRO A 203 -26.19 -18.76 -14.11
N PRO A 204 -25.95 -17.98 -13.04
CA PRO A 204 -25.49 -16.60 -13.19
C PRO A 204 -24.18 -16.58 -14.00
N PRO A 205 -23.93 -15.50 -14.77
CA PRO A 205 -22.69 -15.37 -15.51
C PRO A 205 -21.49 -15.43 -14.56
N PRO A 206 -20.33 -15.92 -15.04
CA PRO A 206 -19.14 -15.99 -14.23
C PRO A 206 -18.78 -14.60 -13.68
N PRO A 207 -18.21 -14.53 -12.45
CA PRO A 207 -17.81 -13.26 -11.87
C PRO A 207 -16.79 -12.55 -12.75
N ASP A 208 -16.95 -11.24 -12.86
CA ASP A 208 -16.12 -10.40 -13.71
C ASP A 208 -15.13 -9.61 -12.86
N PRO A 209 -13.84 -9.95 -12.87
CA PRO A 209 -12.86 -9.35 -11.98
C PRO A 209 -12.68 -7.85 -12.24
N TRP A 210 -12.85 -7.37 -13.47
CA TRP A 210 -12.70 -5.96 -13.81
C TRP A 210 -13.85 -5.12 -13.27
N LYS A 211 -15.07 -5.61 -13.46
CA LYS A 211 -16.27 -4.97 -12.90
C LYS A 211 -16.21 -4.96 -11.38
N ASP A 212 -15.71 -6.04 -10.78
CA ASP A 212 -15.62 -6.17 -9.34
C ASP A 212 -14.54 -5.25 -8.76
N ALA A 213 -13.32 -5.28 -9.30
CA ALA A 213 -12.22 -4.38 -8.90
C ALA A 213 -12.63 -2.91 -8.99
N LYS A 214 -13.26 -2.49 -10.10
CA LYS A 214 -13.75 -1.11 -10.28
C LYS A 214 -14.73 -0.67 -9.19
N ARG A 215 -15.56 -1.59 -8.66
CA ARG A 215 -16.60 -1.27 -7.67
C ARG A 215 -16.06 -1.21 -6.24
N ARG A 216 -14.85 -1.73 -6.00
CA ARG A 216 -14.26 -1.73 -4.66
C ARG A 216 -14.05 -0.32 -4.15
N GLN A 217 -14.34 -0.17 -2.85
CA GLN A 217 -14.24 1.10 -2.13
C GLN A 217 -12.97 1.17 -1.29
N ASN A 218 -12.04 0.24 -1.42
CA ASN A 218 -10.82 0.21 -0.60
C ASN A 218 -9.93 1.43 -0.91
N PHE A 219 -9.63 2.22 0.13
CA PHE A 219 -8.72 3.36 0.03
C PHE A 219 -7.31 2.99 0.47
N LEU A 220 -6.34 3.66 -0.16
CA LEU A 220 -4.94 3.67 0.22
C LEU A 220 -4.63 4.98 0.94
N VAL A 221 -3.87 4.89 2.04
CA VAL A 221 -3.31 6.07 2.73
C VAL A 221 -1.81 6.06 2.52
N TYR A 222 -1.27 7.17 2.05
CA TYR A 222 0.14 7.37 1.72
C TYR A 222 0.67 8.60 2.44
N MET A 223 1.91 8.53 2.92
CA MET A 223 2.65 9.64 3.48
C MET A 223 4.08 9.65 2.96
N ARG A 224 4.60 10.85 2.72
CA ARG A 224 6.03 11.12 2.56
C ARG A 224 6.50 11.84 3.83
N LEU A 225 7.46 11.25 4.54
CA LEU A 225 7.98 11.73 5.81
C LEU A 225 9.46 12.10 5.68
N GLU A 226 9.90 13.09 6.45
CA GLU A 226 11.31 13.46 6.59
C GLU A 226 11.78 13.26 8.04
N HIS A 227 12.98 12.72 8.23
CA HIS A 227 13.59 12.56 9.55
C HIS A 227 14.11 13.89 10.08
N LEU A 228 13.60 14.34 11.23
CA LEU A 228 13.93 15.65 11.79
C LEU A 228 15.39 15.80 12.19
N GLU A 229 16.00 14.75 12.76
CA GLU A 229 17.42 14.77 13.16
C GLU A 229 18.36 14.40 12.01
N SER A 230 17.82 14.11 10.81
CA SER A 230 18.63 13.80 9.63
C SER A 230 18.02 14.49 8.41
N PRO A 231 18.11 15.83 8.32
CA PRO A 231 17.53 16.59 7.22
C PRO A 231 17.99 16.08 5.85
N GLY A 232 17.04 16.00 4.91
CA GLY A 232 17.23 15.39 3.59
C GLY A 232 17.01 13.87 3.55
N LEU A 233 16.87 13.19 4.70
CA LEU A 233 16.46 11.79 4.73
C LEU A 233 14.93 11.70 4.69
N THR A 234 14.41 11.48 3.49
CA THR A 234 12.98 11.26 3.23
C THR A 234 12.67 9.80 2.93
N PHE A 235 11.46 9.38 3.28
CA PHE A 235 10.93 8.06 2.94
C PHE A 235 9.41 8.11 2.77
N ALA A 236 8.88 7.17 2.00
CA ALA A 236 7.47 7.00 1.78
C ALA A 236 6.94 5.81 2.59
N VAL A 237 5.75 5.98 3.18
CA VAL A 237 5.02 4.90 3.84
C VAL A 237 3.57 4.90 3.33
N ALA A 238 3.08 3.72 2.97
CA ALA A 238 1.70 3.54 2.57
C ALA A 238 1.07 2.35 3.31
N THR A 239 -0.21 2.46 3.61
CA THR A 239 -1.01 1.37 4.18
C THR A 239 -2.22 1.11 3.32
N TYR A 240 -2.51 -0.16 3.11
CA TYR A 240 -3.66 -0.61 2.34
C TYR A 240 -4.35 -1.79 3.03
N HIS A 241 -5.67 -1.88 2.89
CA HIS A 241 -6.42 -3.06 3.28
C HIS A 241 -7.05 -3.63 2.02
N MET A 242 -6.50 -4.74 1.54
CA MET A 242 -6.86 -5.39 0.28
C MET A 242 -8.30 -5.92 0.34
N PRO A 243 -9.06 -5.90 -0.76
CA PRO A 243 -10.35 -6.59 -0.80
C PRO A 243 -10.22 -8.07 -0.45
N CYS A 244 -11.08 -8.56 0.45
CA CYS A 244 -11.22 -9.97 0.76
C CYS A 244 -12.02 -10.67 -0.37
N GLN A 245 -11.34 -10.98 -1.49
CA GLN A 245 -11.93 -11.59 -2.70
C GLN A 245 -11.29 -12.92 -3.07
N PHE A 246 -11.21 -13.84 -2.10
CA PHE A 246 -10.64 -15.17 -2.28
C PHE A 246 -11.32 -16.01 -3.38
N ARG A 247 -12.57 -15.71 -3.73
CA ARG A 247 -13.31 -16.39 -4.81
C ARG A 247 -12.97 -15.87 -6.20
N ILE A 248 -12.33 -14.71 -6.29
CA ILE A 248 -11.93 -14.07 -7.54
C ILE A 248 -10.52 -13.45 -7.35
N PRO A 249 -9.46 -14.26 -7.18
CA PRO A 249 -8.12 -13.75 -6.85
C PRO A 249 -7.57 -12.74 -7.86
N ALA A 250 -8.01 -12.79 -9.12
CA ALA A 250 -7.69 -11.80 -10.14
C ALA A 250 -8.04 -10.35 -9.71
N VAL A 251 -9.09 -10.14 -8.90
CA VAL A 251 -9.42 -8.83 -8.32
C VAL A 251 -8.29 -8.35 -7.41
N MET A 252 -7.73 -9.25 -6.61
CA MET A 252 -6.63 -8.92 -5.71
C MET A 252 -5.33 -8.65 -6.48
N VAL A 253 -5.10 -9.34 -7.61
CA VAL A 253 -3.99 -9.03 -8.53
C VAL A 253 -4.14 -7.62 -9.11
N ILE A 254 -5.33 -7.25 -9.59
CA ILE A 254 -5.61 -5.91 -10.10
C ILE A 254 -5.32 -4.86 -9.02
N HIS A 255 -5.85 -5.07 -7.81
CA HIS A 255 -5.65 -4.13 -6.70
C HIS A 255 -4.18 -4.07 -6.22
N ALA A 256 -3.45 -5.18 -6.15
CA ALA A 256 -2.03 -5.16 -5.80
C ALA A 256 -1.20 -4.34 -6.79
N ALA A 257 -1.42 -4.55 -8.10
CA ALA A 257 -0.74 -3.79 -9.14
C ALA A 257 -1.10 -2.30 -9.09
N LEU A 258 -2.39 -1.96 -9.00
CA LEU A 258 -2.83 -0.56 -8.91
C LEU A 258 -2.22 0.15 -7.71
N ALA A 259 -2.19 -0.51 -6.54
CA ALA A 259 -1.66 0.08 -5.32
C ALA A 259 -0.17 0.41 -5.49
N LEU A 260 0.62 -0.56 -5.96
CA LEU A 260 2.05 -0.37 -6.15
C LEU A 260 2.39 0.61 -7.26
N GLN A 261 1.74 0.52 -8.43
CA GLN A 261 1.91 1.50 -9.51
C GLN A 261 1.66 2.94 -9.01
N MET A 262 0.66 3.12 -8.15
CA MET A 262 0.37 4.42 -7.54
C MET A 262 1.45 4.84 -6.54
N VAL A 263 1.79 3.99 -5.56
CA VAL A 263 2.69 4.39 -4.48
C VAL A 263 4.15 4.49 -4.91
N GLN A 264 4.60 3.69 -5.88
CA GLN A 264 5.95 3.78 -6.45
C GLN A 264 6.11 5.09 -7.22
N LYS A 265 5.12 5.44 -8.05
CA LYS A 265 5.08 6.75 -8.72
C LYS A 265 5.07 7.94 -7.74
N LEU A 266 4.38 7.82 -6.60
CA LEU A 266 4.35 8.87 -5.58
C LEU A 266 5.66 8.96 -4.79
N ALA A 267 6.30 7.82 -4.51
CA ALA A 267 7.56 7.74 -3.79
C ALA A 267 8.71 8.36 -4.60
N ARG A 268 8.66 8.28 -5.94
CA ARG A 268 9.75 8.71 -6.83
C ARG A 268 11.04 7.97 -6.44
N ASP A 269 12.05 8.70 -5.99
CA ASP A 269 13.35 8.16 -5.58
C ASP A 269 13.43 7.87 -4.07
N ASP A 270 12.38 8.19 -3.30
CA ASP A 270 12.36 7.91 -1.86
C ASP A 270 12.21 6.41 -1.57
N PRO A 271 12.90 5.88 -0.54
CA PRO A 271 12.63 4.54 -0.03
C PRO A 271 11.13 4.37 0.32
N LEU A 272 10.50 3.32 -0.23
CA LEU A 272 9.08 3.04 -0.05
C LEU A 272 8.84 1.86 0.88
N ILE A 273 8.01 2.08 1.88
CA ILE A 273 7.49 1.06 2.80
C ILE A 273 6.00 0.86 2.53
N PHE A 274 5.61 -0.32 2.03
CA PHE A 274 4.22 -0.64 1.75
C PHE A 274 3.69 -1.68 2.73
N CYS A 275 2.80 -1.24 3.62
CA CYS A 275 2.19 -2.02 4.67
C CYS A 275 0.72 -2.32 4.37
N GLY A 276 0.15 -3.29 5.08
CA GLY A 276 -1.26 -3.59 4.92
C GLY A 276 -1.67 -4.97 5.40
N ASP A 277 -2.99 -5.15 5.49
CA ASP A 277 -3.58 -6.46 5.38
C ASP A 277 -3.84 -6.73 3.90
N MET A 278 -2.99 -7.57 3.34
CA MET A 278 -2.97 -7.86 1.93
C MET A 278 -3.98 -8.95 1.54
N ASN A 279 -4.60 -9.64 2.50
CA ASN A 279 -5.51 -10.76 2.24
C ASN A 279 -4.94 -11.85 1.30
N PHE A 280 -3.61 -11.99 1.14
CA PHE A 280 -3.00 -13.08 0.36
C PHE A 280 -1.77 -13.64 1.08
N LYS A 281 -1.41 -14.87 0.76
CA LYS A 281 -0.29 -15.60 1.36
C LYS A 281 0.97 -15.47 0.51
N PRO A 282 2.17 -15.72 1.09
CA PRO A 282 3.37 -15.94 0.31
C PRO A 282 3.15 -17.03 -0.75
N GLY A 283 3.54 -16.74 -1.99
CA GLY A 283 3.40 -17.65 -3.14
C GLY A 283 2.15 -17.44 -4.00
N ASP A 284 1.09 -16.83 -3.45
CA ASP A 284 -0.11 -16.49 -4.21
C ASP A 284 0.22 -15.52 -5.36
N SER A 285 -0.54 -15.54 -6.45
CA SER A 285 -0.31 -14.67 -7.62
C SER A 285 -0.13 -13.17 -7.30
N PRO A 286 -0.97 -12.51 -6.47
CA PRO A 286 -0.71 -11.11 -6.09
C PRO A 286 0.59 -10.94 -5.27
N TYR A 287 1.02 -11.94 -4.49
CA TYR A 287 2.30 -11.89 -3.79
C TYR A 287 3.48 -11.98 -4.76
N ARG A 288 3.42 -12.89 -5.73
CA ARG A 288 4.44 -12.99 -6.80
C ARG A 288 4.54 -11.71 -7.60
N LEU A 289 3.42 -11.15 -8.03
CA LEU A 289 3.39 -9.82 -8.66
C LEU A 289 4.13 -8.76 -7.83
N VAL A 290 3.82 -8.67 -6.54
CA VAL A 290 4.43 -7.68 -5.63
C VAL A 290 5.94 -7.89 -5.48
N THR A 291 6.40 -9.14 -5.43
CA THR A 291 7.80 -9.49 -5.12
C THR A 291 8.69 -9.73 -6.33
N GLU A 292 8.12 -9.98 -7.49
CA GLU A 292 8.81 -10.24 -8.76
C GLU A 292 8.64 -9.07 -9.75
N GLY A 293 7.73 -8.13 -9.47
CA GLY A 293 7.53 -6.91 -10.26
C GLY A 293 6.54 -7.08 -11.42
N SER A 294 6.22 -8.32 -11.80
CA SER A 294 5.26 -8.62 -12.86
C SER A 294 4.62 -9.99 -12.61
N LEU A 295 3.54 -10.28 -13.33
CA LEU A 295 2.90 -11.58 -13.32
C LEU A 295 2.88 -12.17 -14.74
N SER A 296 3.21 -13.45 -14.89
CA SER A 296 3.15 -14.14 -16.18
C SER A 296 1.72 -14.12 -16.73
N SER A 297 1.57 -13.91 -18.04
CA SER A 297 0.26 -14.01 -18.72
C SER A 297 -0.34 -15.42 -18.70
N GLU A 298 0.48 -16.43 -18.40
CA GLU A 298 0.05 -17.82 -18.22
C GLU A 298 -0.40 -18.14 -16.79
N ASP A 299 -0.29 -17.18 -15.87
CA ASP A 299 -0.72 -17.36 -14.48
C ASP A 299 -2.23 -17.58 -14.40
N GLU A 300 -2.66 -18.55 -13.57
CA GLU A 300 -4.08 -18.91 -13.38
C GLU A 300 -4.96 -17.68 -13.05
N PHE A 301 -4.41 -16.73 -12.29
CA PHE A 301 -5.14 -15.55 -11.84
C PHE A 301 -4.70 -14.27 -12.56
N TYR A 302 -4.00 -14.38 -13.69
CA TYR A 302 -3.67 -13.21 -14.52
C TYR A 302 -4.97 -12.53 -15.01
N PRO A 303 -5.21 -11.26 -14.65
CA PRO A 303 -6.40 -10.56 -15.09
C PRO A 303 -6.23 -10.18 -16.57
N GLN A 304 -6.92 -10.88 -17.46
CA GLN A 304 -6.92 -10.58 -18.90
C GLN A 304 -7.60 -9.22 -19.15
N PRO A 305 -6.88 -8.16 -19.52
CA PRO A 305 -7.46 -6.84 -19.74
C PRO A 305 -8.40 -6.82 -20.95
N PRO A 306 -9.43 -5.96 -20.95
CA PRO A 306 -10.18 -5.67 -22.17
C PRO A 306 -9.24 -5.29 -23.33
N GLU A 307 -9.61 -5.60 -24.58
CA GLU A 307 -8.75 -5.40 -25.76
C GLU A 307 -8.29 -3.94 -25.93
N ASP A 308 -9.12 -2.99 -25.53
CA ASP A 308 -8.85 -1.54 -25.58
C ASP A 308 -8.09 -1.01 -24.35
N ASP A 309 -7.80 -1.87 -23.37
CA ASP A 309 -7.10 -1.52 -22.15
C ASP A 309 -5.62 -1.90 -22.23
N ARG A 310 -4.76 -0.87 -22.24
CA ARG A 310 -3.29 -1.05 -22.23
C ARG A 310 -2.72 -1.37 -20.86
N TRP A 311 -3.53 -1.31 -19.79
CA TRP A 311 -3.05 -1.58 -18.44
C TRP A 311 -2.58 -3.03 -18.31
N ARG A 312 -1.49 -3.24 -17.56
CA ARG A 312 -0.94 -4.57 -17.26
C ARG A 312 -0.58 -4.66 -15.76
N PRO A 313 -0.62 -5.86 -15.15
CA PRO A 313 -0.18 -6.07 -13.78
C PRO A 313 1.36 -6.11 -13.74
N VAL A 314 1.97 -4.95 -13.92
CA VAL A 314 3.43 -4.73 -13.86
C VAL A 314 3.67 -3.50 -13.00
N VAL A 315 4.66 -3.56 -12.11
CA VAL A 315 5.04 -2.46 -11.22
C VAL A 315 6.45 -2.00 -11.59
N ASP A 316 6.83 -0.77 -11.21
CA ASP A 316 8.09 -0.15 -11.63
C ASP A 316 9.30 -0.91 -11.08
N TYR A 317 9.18 -1.44 -9.85
CA TYR A 317 10.19 -2.29 -9.23
C TYR A 317 9.56 -3.32 -8.29
N PRO A 318 10.17 -4.52 -8.13
CA PRO A 318 9.72 -5.51 -7.17
C PRO A 318 9.90 -5.01 -5.72
N MET A 319 8.95 -5.32 -4.86
CA MET A 319 9.03 -5.04 -3.43
C MET A 319 9.71 -6.19 -2.68
N ARG A 320 10.55 -5.88 -1.70
CA ARG A 320 11.12 -6.90 -0.80
C ARG A 320 10.12 -7.22 0.31
N SER A 321 9.83 -8.50 0.51
CA SER A 321 8.90 -8.94 1.55
C SER A 321 9.60 -9.05 2.90
N ALA A 322 9.02 -8.42 3.93
CA ALA A 322 9.41 -8.60 5.32
C ALA A 322 9.27 -10.06 5.81
N TYR A 323 8.38 -10.85 5.21
CA TYR A 323 8.15 -12.26 5.56
C TYR A 323 9.12 -13.23 4.90
N LYS A 324 9.71 -12.88 3.75
CA LYS A 324 10.62 -13.73 2.96
C LYS A 324 12.10 -13.35 3.15
N ALA A 325 12.40 -12.41 4.03
CA ALA A 325 13.79 -12.07 4.38
C ALA A 325 14.53 -13.20 5.15
N THR A 326 13.90 -14.37 5.30
CA THR A 326 14.46 -15.61 5.85
C THR A 326 14.63 -16.66 4.75
N ALA A 327 15.67 -16.52 3.93
CA ALA A 327 16.33 -17.64 3.27
C ALA A 327 17.81 -17.31 3.05
#